data_AF-A0A399NW62-F1
#
_entry.id   AF-A0A399NW62-F1
#
_cell.length_a   1.000
_cell.length_b   1.000
_cell.length_c   1.000
_cell.angle_alpha   90.00
_cell.angle_beta   90.00
_cell.angle_gamma   90.00
#
_symmetry.space_group_name_H-M   'P 1'
#
loop_
_entity.id
_entity.type
_entity.pdbx_description
1 polymer ?
#
loop_
_entity_poly.entity_id
_entity_poly.type
_entity_poly.pdbx_seq_one_letter_code
_entity_poly.pdbx_strand_id
1 'polypeptide(L)'
;EARARDDREREAREAEAREAEAREAEAREAEARQRDVEDRERREREAREADAREREERDRRARDEETARQSQSQPIYVQAPVPPEKRGNRGFGVLIAIVAAILFALLYSLGTALLASVRNPDAFGDVFGRYIASPVFYVPTIAFLVFFVLLALLVNRGKWWAFVLGGLPVAILVYAAYVGTRLLQGGVMDLAPSEQALLLQRTVTFPDGILAGFLARELVTWLGAGISARGRRVKAKNAEARAEYDRKLAEQPDHR
;
A
#
# COMPACT_ATOMS: atom_id res chain seq x y z
N GLU A 1 -40.12 92.99 -98.20
CA GLU A 1 -39.94 92.99 -96.73
C GLU A 1 -40.62 91.83 -95.98
N ALA A 2 -41.49 91.03 -96.60
CA ALA A 2 -42.22 89.96 -95.88
C ALA A 2 -41.41 88.67 -95.60
N ARG A 3 -40.38 88.33 -96.40
CA ARG A 3 -39.58 87.09 -96.21
C ARG A 3 -38.58 87.17 -95.05
N ALA A 4 -38.18 88.37 -94.62
CA ALA A 4 -37.18 88.56 -93.56
C ALA A 4 -37.76 88.55 -92.13
N ARG A 5 -39.10 88.54 -91.97
CA ARG A 5 -39.78 88.42 -90.67
C ARG A 5 -40.06 86.96 -90.28
N ASP A 6 -40.42 86.12 -91.26
CA ASP A 6 -40.67 84.68 -91.04
C ASP A 6 -39.41 83.93 -90.59
N ASP A 7 -38.24 84.27 -91.17
CA ASP A 7 -36.97 83.64 -90.80
C ASP A 7 -36.56 83.96 -89.35
N ARG A 8 -36.85 85.19 -88.86
CA ARG A 8 -36.55 85.59 -87.46
C ARG A 8 -37.48 84.92 -86.44
N GLU A 9 -38.74 84.68 -86.79
CA GLU A 9 -39.67 83.97 -85.90
C GLU A 9 -39.34 82.47 -85.81
N ARG A 10 -38.85 81.86 -86.89
CA ARG A 10 -38.31 80.48 -86.84
C ARG A 10 -37.03 80.39 -86.03
N GLU A 11 -36.09 81.31 -86.21
CA GLU A 11 -34.86 81.37 -85.40
C GLU A 11 -35.16 81.59 -83.91
N ALA A 12 -36.15 82.42 -83.58
CA ALA A 12 -36.55 82.65 -82.19
C ALA A 12 -37.16 81.38 -81.54
N ARG A 13 -38.01 80.64 -82.26
CA ARG A 13 -38.58 79.38 -81.76
C ARG A 13 -37.55 78.25 -81.67
N GLU A 14 -36.60 78.20 -82.58
CA GLU A 14 -35.48 77.25 -82.50
C GLU A 14 -34.51 77.59 -81.35
N ALA A 15 -34.29 78.87 -81.06
CA ALA A 15 -33.50 79.30 -79.91
C ALA A 15 -34.20 78.96 -78.58
N GLU A 16 -35.50 79.19 -78.47
CA GLU A 16 -36.30 78.82 -77.28
C GLU A 16 -36.33 77.31 -77.06
N ALA A 17 -36.46 76.52 -78.14
CA ALA A 17 -36.41 75.06 -78.07
C ALA A 17 -35.04 74.55 -77.59
N ARG A 18 -33.94 75.13 -78.06
CA ARG A 18 -32.58 74.77 -77.60
C ARG A 18 -32.35 75.17 -76.14
N GLU A 19 -32.93 76.28 -75.69
CA GLU A 19 -32.81 76.72 -74.31
C GLU A 19 -33.62 75.82 -73.35
N ALA A 20 -34.81 75.36 -73.77
CA ALA A 20 -35.60 74.39 -73.04
C ALA A 20 -34.92 73.02 -72.94
N GLU A 21 -34.31 72.55 -74.04
CA GLU A 21 -33.56 71.29 -74.09
C GLU A 21 -32.29 71.35 -73.21
N ALA A 22 -31.61 72.50 -73.17
CA ALA A 22 -30.47 72.73 -72.29
C ALA A 22 -30.85 72.68 -70.80
N ARG A 23 -32.00 73.29 -70.41
CA ARG A 23 -32.49 73.25 -69.03
C ARG A 23 -32.91 71.84 -68.61
N GLU A 24 -33.48 71.05 -69.52
CA GLU A 24 -33.84 69.67 -69.23
C GLU A 24 -32.60 68.76 -69.10
N ALA A 25 -31.57 68.98 -69.91
CA ALA A 25 -30.30 68.30 -69.79
C ALA A 25 -29.59 68.62 -68.46
N GLU A 26 -29.59 69.88 -68.04
CA GLU A 26 -29.01 70.33 -66.78
C GLU A 26 -29.76 69.75 -65.55
N ALA A 27 -31.09 69.65 -65.62
CA ALA A 27 -31.90 69.00 -64.60
C ALA A 27 -31.60 67.49 -64.46
N ARG A 28 -31.44 66.78 -65.58
CA ARG A 28 -31.06 65.36 -65.58
C ARG A 28 -29.64 65.14 -65.04
N GLU A 29 -28.72 66.05 -65.34
CA GLU A 29 -27.36 65.99 -64.80
C GLU A 29 -27.34 66.27 -63.28
N ALA A 30 -28.15 67.21 -62.80
CA ALA A 30 -28.30 67.47 -61.37
C ALA A 30 -28.89 66.27 -60.61
N GLU A 31 -29.89 65.59 -61.19
CA GLU A 31 -30.48 64.38 -60.59
C GLU A 31 -29.49 63.20 -60.57
N ALA A 32 -28.69 63.03 -61.62
CA ALA A 32 -27.62 62.02 -61.66
C ALA A 32 -26.57 62.26 -60.56
N ARG A 33 -26.16 63.53 -60.37
CA ARG A 33 -25.22 63.92 -59.29
C ARG A 33 -25.79 63.66 -57.89
N GLN A 34 -27.09 63.86 -57.68
CA GLN A 34 -27.73 63.56 -56.40
C GLN A 34 -27.71 62.05 -56.10
N ARG A 35 -28.03 61.21 -57.08
CA ARG A 35 -27.99 59.75 -56.93
C ARG A 35 -26.58 59.23 -56.61
N ASP A 36 -25.55 59.79 -57.25
CA ASP A 36 -24.15 59.44 -56.97
C ASP A 36 -23.73 59.78 -55.53
N VAL A 37 -24.23 60.90 -54.98
CA VAL A 37 -23.99 61.30 -53.58
C VAL A 37 -24.68 60.33 -52.62
N GLU A 38 -25.95 60.00 -52.87
CA GLU A 38 -26.70 59.05 -52.03
C GLU A 38 -26.08 57.64 -52.04
N ASP A 39 -25.64 57.15 -53.20
CA ASP A 39 -24.97 55.86 -53.32
C ASP A 39 -23.59 55.85 -52.64
N ARG A 40 -22.91 57.00 -52.61
CA ARG A 40 -21.66 57.14 -51.85
C ARG A 40 -21.92 57.12 -50.35
N GLU A 41 -22.93 57.83 -49.87
CA GLU A 41 -23.31 57.84 -48.45
C GLU A 41 -23.78 56.45 -47.98
N ARG A 42 -24.52 55.71 -48.81
CA ARG A 42 -24.92 54.32 -48.52
C ARG A 42 -23.69 53.43 -48.34
N ARG A 43 -22.73 53.48 -49.26
CA ARG A 43 -21.49 52.71 -49.19
C ARG A 43 -20.65 53.06 -47.96
N GLU A 44 -20.59 54.34 -47.60
CA GLU A 44 -19.89 54.77 -46.38
C GLU A 44 -20.57 54.28 -45.10
N ARG A 45 -21.91 54.20 -45.06
CA ARG A 45 -22.65 53.61 -43.93
C ARG A 45 -22.43 52.10 -43.82
N GLU A 46 -22.51 51.39 -44.94
CA GLU A 46 -22.26 49.94 -44.98
C GLU A 46 -20.84 49.60 -44.53
N ALA A 47 -19.84 50.39 -44.93
CA ALA A 47 -18.46 50.22 -44.48
C ALA A 47 -18.32 50.42 -42.95
N ARG A 48 -18.98 51.44 -42.38
CA ARG A 48 -18.97 51.67 -40.93
C ARG A 48 -19.65 50.56 -40.13
N GLU A 49 -20.73 50.01 -40.67
CA GLU A 49 -21.42 48.87 -40.06
C GLU A 49 -20.59 47.59 -40.12
N ALA A 50 -19.88 47.36 -41.23
CA ALA A 50 -18.96 46.23 -41.37
C ALA A 50 -17.80 46.32 -40.35
N ASP A 51 -17.19 47.49 -40.20
CA ASP A 51 -16.14 47.76 -39.21
C ASP A 51 -16.63 47.54 -37.77
N ALA A 52 -17.87 47.95 -37.46
CA ALA A 52 -18.46 47.76 -36.14
C ALA A 52 -18.66 46.26 -35.84
N ARG A 53 -19.13 45.48 -36.82
CA ARG A 53 -19.32 44.03 -36.67
C ARG A 53 -18.00 43.29 -36.48
N GLU A 54 -16.95 43.65 -37.22
CA GLU A 54 -15.62 43.06 -37.03
C GLU A 54 -15.06 43.32 -35.63
N ARG A 55 -15.24 44.54 -35.10
CA ARG A 55 -14.81 44.88 -33.73
C ARG A 55 -15.55 44.05 -32.69
N GLU A 56 -16.86 43.90 -32.82
CA GLU A 56 -17.63 43.06 -31.90
C GLU A 56 -17.22 41.58 -31.94
N GLU A 57 -16.94 41.04 -33.13
CA GLU A 57 -16.45 39.68 -33.26
C GLU A 57 -15.08 39.50 -32.60
N ARG A 58 -14.18 40.48 -32.79
CA ARG A 58 -12.86 40.46 -32.16
C ARG A 58 -12.96 40.49 -30.64
N ASP A 59 -13.86 41.30 -30.10
CA ASP A 59 -14.09 41.40 -28.66
C ASP A 59 -14.77 40.15 -28.07
N ARG A 60 -15.61 39.47 -28.85
CA ARG A 60 -16.17 38.15 -28.46
C ARG A 60 -15.08 37.09 -28.44
N ARG A 61 -14.27 36.98 -29.50
CA ARG A 61 -13.16 36.02 -29.56
C ARG A 61 -12.16 36.24 -28.43
N ALA A 62 -11.84 37.49 -28.09
CA ALA A 62 -10.96 37.81 -26.97
C ALA A 62 -11.55 37.34 -25.61
N ARG A 63 -12.86 37.52 -25.39
CA ARG A 63 -13.54 37.02 -24.19
C ARG A 63 -13.61 35.50 -24.13
N ASP A 64 -13.86 34.85 -25.26
CA ASP A 64 -13.89 33.38 -25.34
C ASP A 64 -12.50 32.79 -25.07
N GLU A 65 -11.44 33.41 -25.59
CA GLU A 65 -10.06 33.04 -25.29
C GLU A 65 -9.70 33.25 -23.81
N GLU A 66 -10.13 34.36 -23.21
CA GLU A 66 -9.90 34.64 -21.79
C GLU A 66 -10.63 33.63 -20.88
N THR A 67 -11.87 33.29 -21.24
CA THR A 67 -12.67 32.27 -20.53
C THR A 67 -12.03 30.89 -20.68
N ALA A 68 -11.57 30.54 -21.88
CA ALA A 68 -10.87 29.28 -22.14
C ALA A 68 -9.55 29.16 -21.35
N ARG A 69 -8.83 30.26 -21.16
CA ARG A 69 -7.60 30.29 -20.32
C ARG A 69 -7.91 30.14 -18.84
N GLN A 70 -9.00 30.72 -18.33
CA GLN A 70 -9.41 30.55 -16.93
C GLN A 70 -9.89 29.13 -16.60
N SER A 71 -10.43 28.38 -17.57
CA SER A 71 -10.85 26.99 -17.35
C SER A 71 -9.72 25.95 -17.37
N GLN A 72 -8.47 26.32 -17.69
CA GLN A 72 -7.32 25.42 -17.60
C GLN A 72 -6.74 25.34 -16.17
N SER A 73 -7.55 24.94 -15.21
CA SER A 73 -7.06 24.45 -13.92
C SER A 73 -6.45 23.06 -14.15
N GLN A 74 -5.12 22.97 -14.21
CA GLN A 74 -4.47 21.67 -14.33
C GLN A 74 -4.72 20.86 -13.05
N PRO A 75 -5.22 19.62 -13.15
CA PRO A 75 -5.46 18.79 -11.98
C PRO A 75 -4.12 18.50 -11.27
N ILE A 76 -4.00 18.96 -10.02
CA ILE A 76 -2.88 18.61 -9.14
C ILE A 76 -3.08 17.13 -8.75
N TYR A 77 -2.21 16.26 -9.26
CA TYR A 77 -2.18 14.85 -8.87
C TYR A 77 -1.68 14.72 -7.43
N VAL A 78 -2.59 14.72 -6.46
CA VAL A 78 -2.29 14.32 -5.09
C VAL A 78 -1.97 12.82 -5.08
N GLN A 79 -0.72 12.48 -4.73
CA GLN A 79 -0.35 11.09 -4.53
C GLN A 79 -1.17 10.53 -3.37
N ALA A 80 -1.94 9.47 -3.64
CA ALA A 80 -2.63 8.72 -2.59
C ALA A 80 -1.60 8.20 -1.58
N PRO A 81 -1.87 8.28 -0.26
CA PRO A 81 -0.99 7.71 0.75
C PRO A 81 -0.75 6.23 0.44
N VAL A 82 0.49 5.76 0.61
CA VAL A 82 0.84 4.34 0.47
C VAL A 82 0.48 3.58 1.76
N PRO A 83 -0.21 2.43 1.67
CA PRO A 83 -0.61 1.67 2.86
C PRO A 83 0.61 1.14 3.62
N PRO A 84 0.63 1.23 4.96
CA PRO A 84 1.78 0.79 5.75
C PRO A 84 1.89 -0.74 5.77
N GLU A 85 3.12 -1.23 5.61
CA GLU A 85 3.40 -2.67 5.69
C GLU A 85 3.27 -3.20 7.13
N LYS A 86 2.63 -4.36 7.26
CA LYS A 86 2.44 -5.00 8.57
C LYS A 86 3.73 -5.69 9.02
N ARG A 87 4.46 -5.09 9.96
CA ARG A 87 5.64 -5.73 10.58
C ARG A 87 5.25 -7.01 11.33
N GLY A 88 6.00 -8.09 11.14
CA GLY A 88 5.80 -9.40 11.77
C GLY A 88 6.64 -9.59 13.04
N ASN A 89 6.25 -10.57 13.88
CA ASN A 89 7.03 -10.99 15.06
C ASN A 89 7.62 -12.41 14.91
N ARG A 90 7.39 -13.07 13.77
CA ARG A 90 7.75 -14.48 13.52
C ARG A 90 9.24 -14.73 13.67
N GLY A 91 10.08 -13.91 13.04
CA GLY A 91 11.55 -14.06 13.12
C GLY A 91 12.09 -13.92 14.55
N PHE A 92 11.52 -13.01 15.34
CA PHE A 92 11.89 -12.89 16.75
C PHE A 92 11.47 -14.12 17.56
N GLY A 93 10.29 -14.68 17.28
CA GLY A 93 9.84 -15.93 17.90
C GLY A 93 10.80 -17.10 17.63
N VAL A 94 11.27 -17.25 16.39
CA VAL A 94 12.26 -18.27 16.02
C VAL A 94 13.59 -18.05 16.74
N LEU A 95 14.09 -16.82 16.79
CA LEU A 95 15.33 -16.49 17.51
C LEU A 95 15.25 -16.89 18.98
N ILE A 96 14.15 -16.54 19.66
CA ILE A 96 13.94 -16.90 21.06
C ILE A 96 13.84 -18.42 21.23
N ALA A 97 13.22 -19.15 20.29
CA ALA A 97 13.18 -20.61 20.34
C ALA A 97 14.57 -21.25 20.20
N ILE A 98 15.46 -20.69 19.38
CA ILE A 98 16.86 -21.14 19.28
C ILE A 98 17.60 -20.90 20.60
N VAL A 99 17.49 -19.69 21.18
CA VAL A 99 18.08 -19.39 22.49
C VAL A 99 17.55 -20.33 23.57
N ALA A 100 16.24 -20.60 23.54
CA ALA A 100 15.61 -21.55 24.45
C ALA A 100 16.16 -22.96 24.29
N ALA A 101 16.43 -23.41 23.07
CA ALA A 101 16.99 -24.74 22.82
C ALA A 101 18.42 -24.87 23.36
N ILE A 102 19.22 -23.81 23.24
CA ILE A 102 20.56 -23.76 23.86
C ILE A 102 20.44 -23.83 25.38
N LEU A 103 19.54 -23.04 25.98
CA LEU A 103 19.28 -23.07 27.42
C LEU A 103 18.75 -24.45 27.88
N PHE A 104 17.85 -25.05 27.11
CA PHE A 104 17.34 -26.40 27.35
C PHE A 104 18.48 -27.40 27.36
N ALA A 105 19.34 -27.40 26.34
CA ALA A 105 20.48 -28.31 26.25
C ALA A 105 21.42 -28.16 27.46
N LEU A 106 21.75 -26.92 27.84
CA LEU A 106 22.60 -26.63 28.99
C LEU A 106 21.96 -27.12 30.30
N LEU A 107 20.72 -26.73 30.57
CA LEU A 107 20.02 -27.11 31.80
C LEU A 107 19.75 -28.61 31.87
N TYR A 108 19.48 -29.25 30.74
CA TYR A 108 19.18 -30.67 30.67
C TYR A 108 20.42 -31.53 30.90
N SER A 109 21.55 -31.20 30.26
CA SER A 109 22.82 -31.90 30.50
C SER A 109 23.32 -31.69 31.93
N LEU A 110 23.27 -30.45 32.42
CA LEU A 110 23.67 -30.14 33.79
C LEU A 110 22.77 -30.84 34.80
N GLY A 111 21.45 -30.80 34.61
CA GLY A 111 20.49 -31.43 35.50
C GLY A 111 20.65 -32.95 35.55
N THR A 112 20.89 -33.60 34.40
CA THR A 112 21.17 -35.05 34.37
C THR A 112 22.49 -35.40 35.06
N ALA A 113 23.55 -34.62 34.86
CA ALA A 113 24.82 -34.83 35.55
C ALA A 113 24.70 -34.62 37.08
N LEU A 114 23.93 -33.61 37.51
CA LEU A 114 23.61 -33.39 38.92
C LEU A 114 22.82 -34.56 39.51
N LEU A 115 21.80 -35.06 38.81
CA LEU A 115 21.02 -36.24 39.25
C LEU A 115 21.91 -37.48 39.43
N ALA A 116 22.89 -37.69 38.54
CA ALA A 116 23.85 -38.78 38.70
C ALA A 116 24.80 -38.57 39.91
N SER A 117 25.20 -37.31 40.14
CA SER A 117 26.13 -36.93 41.21
C SER A 117 25.54 -37.11 42.62
N VAL A 118 24.21 -37.11 42.75
CA VAL A 118 23.52 -37.44 44.02
C VAL A 118 23.94 -38.82 44.54
N ARG A 119 24.21 -39.77 43.64
CA ARG A 119 24.63 -41.13 44.03
C ARG A 119 26.15 -41.25 44.13
N ASN A 120 26.87 -40.60 43.21
CA ASN A 120 28.33 -40.65 43.11
C ASN A 120 28.88 -39.27 42.72
N PRO A 121 29.36 -38.44 43.68
CA PRO A 121 29.79 -37.07 43.40
C PRO A 121 30.90 -36.94 42.36
N ASP A 122 31.84 -37.89 42.33
CA ASP A 122 32.99 -37.87 41.40
C ASP A 122 32.59 -38.18 39.95
N ALA A 123 31.37 -38.68 39.72
CA ALA A 123 30.90 -39.08 38.38
C ALA A 123 30.46 -37.89 37.51
N PHE A 124 30.39 -36.66 38.04
CA PHE A 124 29.82 -35.51 37.35
C PHE A 124 30.43 -35.26 35.96
N GLY A 125 31.76 -35.08 35.90
CA GLY A 125 32.45 -34.72 34.66
C GLY A 125 32.33 -35.79 33.59
N ASP A 126 32.50 -37.05 34.01
CA ASP A 126 32.38 -38.23 33.18
C ASP A 126 30.97 -38.41 32.60
N VAL A 127 29.95 -38.30 33.44
CA VAL A 127 28.55 -38.41 33.03
C VAL A 127 28.20 -37.27 32.09
N PHE A 128 28.56 -36.04 32.41
CA PHE A 128 28.29 -34.87 31.58
C PHE A 128 28.89 -35.01 30.17
N GLY A 129 30.16 -35.37 30.06
CA GLY A 129 30.85 -35.54 28.78
C GLY A 129 30.23 -36.65 27.92
N ARG A 130 29.96 -37.81 28.52
CA ARG A 130 29.29 -38.92 27.82
C ARG A 130 27.86 -38.58 27.42
N TYR A 131 27.16 -37.82 28.25
CA TYR A 131 25.76 -37.51 28.04
C TYR A 131 25.55 -36.58 26.84
N ILE A 132 26.38 -35.55 26.67
CA ILE A 132 26.28 -34.63 25.52
C ILE A 132 26.50 -35.35 24.19
N ALA A 133 27.31 -36.41 24.16
CA ALA A 133 27.51 -37.25 22.98
C ALA A 133 26.39 -38.29 22.76
N SER A 134 25.45 -38.43 23.70
CA SER A 134 24.41 -39.47 23.67
C SER A 134 23.19 -39.05 22.84
N PRO A 135 22.56 -39.99 22.10
CA PRO A 135 21.26 -39.77 21.46
C PRO A 135 20.19 -39.21 22.39
N VAL A 136 20.19 -39.66 23.64
CA VAL A 136 19.22 -39.26 24.67
C VAL A 136 19.32 -37.77 25.00
N PHE A 137 20.45 -37.12 24.69
CA PHE A 137 20.61 -35.68 24.84
C PHE A 137 20.13 -34.90 23.61
N TYR A 138 20.64 -35.22 22.42
CA TYR A 138 20.38 -34.38 21.26
C TYR A 138 18.98 -34.58 20.66
N VAL A 139 18.39 -35.78 20.73
CA VAL A 139 17.04 -36.01 20.16
C VAL A 139 15.96 -35.20 20.89
N PRO A 140 15.85 -35.23 22.24
CA PRO A 140 14.89 -34.38 22.94
C PRO A 140 15.16 -32.89 22.77
N THR A 141 16.43 -32.49 22.67
CA THR A 141 16.84 -31.09 22.43
C THR A 141 16.38 -30.61 21.05
N ILE A 142 16.56 -31.42 20.01
CA ILE A 142 16.09 -31.11 18.66
C ILE A 142 14.56 -31.10 18.62
N ALA A 143 13.90 -32.07 19.24
CA ALA A 143 12.45 -32.10 19.35
C ALA A 143 11.91 -30.82 20.02
N PHE A 144 12.53 -30.40 21.13
CA PHE A 144 12.18 -29.16 21.82
C PHE A 144 12.32 -27.95 20.91
N LEU A 145 13.45 -27.82 20.20
CA LEU A 145 13.68 -26.73 19.25
C LEU A 145 12.58 -26.70 18.18
N VAL A 146 12.32 -27.83 17.53
CA VAL A 146 11.33 -27.94 16.45
C VAL A 146 9.94 -27.56 16.96
N PHE A 147 9.48 -28.20 18.04
CA PHE A 147 8.13 -27.95 18.55
C PHE A 147 7.96 -26.54 19.12
N PHE A 148 9.00 -25.96 19.73
CA PHE A 148 8.91 -24.59 20.21
C PHE A 148 8.95 -23.57 19.06
N VAL A 149 9.74 -23.81 18.01
CA VAL A 149 9.69 -23.00 16.77
C VAL A 149 8.30 -23.05 16.16
N LEU A 150 7.72 -24.25 16.02
CA LEU A 150 6.36 -24.41 15.49
C LEU A 150 5.33 -23.66 16.34
N LEU A 151 5.41 -23.78 17.67
CA LEU A 151 4.54 -23.05 18.58
C LEU A 151 4.72 -21.54 18.45
N ALA A 152 5.97 -21.04 18.39
CA ALA A 152 6.25 -19.62 18.25
C ALA A 152 5.72 -19.04 16.92
N LEU A 153 5.82 -19.80 15.83
CA LEU A 153 5.26 -19.44 14.52
C LEU A 153 3.74 -19.46 14.52
N LEU A 154 3.13 -20.45 15.17
CA LEU A 154 1.68 -20.59 15.31
C LEU A 154 1.10 -19.44 16.14
N VAL A 155 1.71 -19.14 17.28
CA VAL A 155 1.23 -18.11 18.21
C VAL A 155 1.49 -16.70 17.67
N ASN A 156 2.65 -16.42 17.06
CA ASN A 156 3.07 -15.16 16.43
C ASN A 156 2.90 -13.87 17.28
N ARG A 157 1.65 -13.41 17.48
CA ARG A 157 1.26 -12.24 18.30
C ARG A 157 0.23 -12.58 19.39
N GLY A 158 0.09 -13.86 19.72
CA GLY A 158 -0.80 -14.32 20.77
C GLY A 158 -0.37 -13.85 22.17
N LYS A 159 -1.34 -13.91 23.10
CA LYS A 159 -1.12 -13.59 24.51
C LYS A 159 -0.21 -14.63 25.16
N TRP A 160 0.42 -14.28 26.28
CA TRP A 160 1.32 -15.18 27.02
C TRP A 160 0.66 -16.54 27.36
N TRP A 161 -0.65 -16.54 27.66
CA TRP A 161 -1.42 -17.76 27.92
C TRP A 161 -1.36 -18.81 26.80
N ALA A 162 -1.16 -18.39 25.55
CA ALA A 162 -0.99 -19.32 24.43
C ALA A 162 0.30 -20.15 24.55
N PHE A 163 1.36 -19.58 25.13
CA PHE A 163 2.59 -20.31 25.41
C PHE A 163 2.49 -21.15 26.68
N VAL A 164 1.71 -20.73 27.68
CA VAL A 164 1.42 -21.55 28.87
C VAL A 164 0.70 -22.84 28.46
N LEU A 165 -0.38 -22.72 27.67
CA LEU A 165 -1.12 -23.87 27.16
C LEU A 165 -0.33 -24.67 26.13
N GLY A 166 0.33 -23.99 25.19
CA GLY A 166 1.13 -24.62 24.15
C GLY A 166 2.39 -25.29 24.68
N GLY A 167 2.89 -24.90 25.85
CA GLY A 167 4.01 -25.56 26.52
C GLY A 167 3.70 -26.98 26.98
N LEU A 168 2.44 -27.31 27.28
CA LEU A 168 2.03 -28.67 27.66
C LEU A 168 2.23 -29.68 26.52
N PRO A 169 1.68 -29.51 25.31
CA PRO A 169 1.93 -30.45 24.22
C PRO A 169 3.40 -30.48 23.81
N VAL A 170 4.12 -29.34 23.86
CA VAL A 170 5.57 -29.33 23.61
C VAL A 170 6.29 -30.21 24.63
N ALA A 171 5.99 -30.07 25.93
CA ALA A 171 6.59 -30.88 26.98
C ALA A 171 6.30 -32.38 26.83
N ILE A 172 5.05 -32.73 26.50
CA ILE A 172 4.64 -34.12 26.24
C ILE A 172 5.40 -34.71 25.05
N LEU A 173 5.53 -33.96 23.96
CA LEU A 173 6.24 -34.42 22.76
C LEU A 173 7.74 -34.55 23.00
N VAL A 174 8.36 -33.65 23.77
CA VAL A 174 9.76 -33.76 24.19
C VAL A 174 9.98 -34.97 25.08
N TYR A 175 9.07 -35.21 26.04
CA TYR A 175 9.11 -36.39 26.88
C TYR A 175 8.96 -37.68 26.05
N ALA A 176 8.05 -37.71 25.09
CA ALA A 176 7.89 -38.85 24.18
C ALA A 176 9.14 -39.08 23.32
N ALA A 177 9.78 -38.01 22.82
CA ALA A 177 11.06 -38.10 22.13
C ALA A 177 12.16 -38.69 23.03
N TYR A 178 12.22 -38.28 24.30
CA TYR A 178 13.14 -38.87 25.28
C TYR A 178 12.87 -40.37 25.46
N VAL A 179 11.63 -40.76 25.74
CA VAL A 179 11.25 -42.16 25.98
C VAL A 179 11.58 -43.00 24.74
N GLY A 180 11.17 -42.57 23.56
CA GLY A 180 11.47 -43.27 22.31
C GLY A 180 12.97 -43.46 22.08
N THR A 181 13.76 -42.41 22.34
CA THR A 181 15.22 -42.48 22.19
C THR A 181 15.85 -43.46 23.18
N ARG A 182 15.39 -43.46 24.44
CA ARG A 182 15.87 -44.39 25.47
C ARG A 182 15.53 -45.84 25.15
N LEU A 183 14.32 -46.10 24.67
CA LEU A 183 13.89 -47.44 24.27
C LEU A 183 14.73 -47.97 23.12
N LEU A 184 14.99 -47.14 22.11
CA LEU A 184 15.85 -47.49 20.98
C LEU A 184 17.30 -47.73 21.43
N GLN A 185 17.83 -46.89 22.32
CA GLN A 185 19.17 -47.09 22.89
C GLN A 185 19.26 -48.39 23.71
N GLY A 186 18.16 -48.78 24.35
CA GLY A 186 18.07 -50.03 25.12
C GLY A 186 17.83 -51.28 24.27
N GLY A 187 17.77 -51.17 22.94
CA GLY A 187 17.56 -52.33 22.06
C GLY A 187 16.17 -52.94 22.20
N VAL A 188 15.13 -52.14 22.48
CA VAL A 188 13.77 -52.63 22.75
C VAL A 188 13.24 -53.62 21.70
N MET A 189 13.65 -53.50 20.44
CA MET A 189 13.22 -54.37 19.35
C MET A 189 13.79 -55.80 19.43
N ASP A 190 14.91 -55.97 20.13
CA ASP A 190 15.62 -57.25 20.26
C ASP A 190 15.23 -58.00 21.55
N LEU A 191 14.44 -57.37 22.42
CA LEU A 191 14.04 -57.90 23.73
C LEU A 191 12.76 -58.72 23.65
N ALA A 192 12.60 -59.66 24.58
CA ALA A 192 11.32 -60.37 24.76
C ALA A 192 10.22 -59.41 25.26
N PRO A 193 8.92 -59.66 25.00
CA PRO A 193 7.84 -58.75 25.38
C PRO A 193 7.80 -58.37 26.88
N SER A 194 8.16 -59.30 27.78
CA SER A 194 8.26 -59.03 29.22
C SER A 194 9.40 -58.06 29.56
N GLU A 195 10.53 -58.19 28.87
CA GLU A 195 11.70 -57.32 29.03
C GLU A 195 11.45 -55.93 28.43
N GLN A 196 10.73 -55.86 27.30
CA GLN A 196 10.26 -54.60 26.73
C GLN A 196 9.39 -53.83 27.72
N ALA A 197 8.45 -54.50 28.38
CA ALA A 197 7.59 -53.90 29.40
C ALA A 197 8.40 -53.37 30.60
N LEU A 198 9.40 -54.13 31.06
CA LEU A 198 10.29 -53.71 32.14
C LEU A 198 11.14 -52.50 31.76
N LEU A 199 11.71 -52.50 30.54
CA LEU A 199 12.48 -51.38 30.02
C LEU A 199 11.61 -50.12 29.90
N LEU A 200 10.38 -50.25 29.41
CA LEU A 200 9.42 -49.15 29.34
C LEU A 200 9.09 -48.60 30.73
N GLN A 201 8.73 -49.47 31.66
CA GLN A 201 8.40 -49.09 33.04
C GLN A 201 9.57 -48.32 33.68
N ARG A 202 10.80 -48.83 33.55
CA ARG A 202 11.99 -48.18 34.06
C ARG A 202 12.25 -46.82 33.40
N THR A 203 12.06 -46.73 32.09
CA THR A 203 12.32 -45.50 31.31
C THR A 203 11.33 -44.39 31.68
N VAL A 204 10.05 -44.72 31.83
CA VAL A 204 8.98 -43.75 32.12
C VAL A 204 9.14 -43.16 33.53
N THR A 205 9.60 -43.97 34.49
CA THR A 205 9.80 -43.53 35.89
C THR A 205 11.17 -42.91 36.14
N PHE A 206 12.07 -42.86 35.14
CA PHE A 206 13.41 -42.32 35.33
C PHE A 206 13.37 -40.78 35.44
N PRO A 207 14.11 -40.17 36.40
CA PRO A 207 14.00 -38.74 36.70
C PRO A 207 14.50 -37.82 35.59
N ASP A 208 15.40 -38.29 34.71
CA ASP A 208 15.91 -37.53 33.57
C ASP A 208 14.82 -37.26 32.50
N GLY A 209 13.87 -38.18 32.30
CA GLY A 209 12.73 -37.96 31.42
C GLY A 209 11.80 -36.87 31.96
N ILE A 210 11.48 -36.94 33.27
CA ILE A 210 10.65 -35.94 33.95
C ILE A 210 11.32 -34.56 33.87
N LEU A 211 12.63 -34.50 34.08
CA LEU A 211 13.43 -33.28 33.94
C LEU A 211 13.29 -32.68 32.54
N ALA A 212 13.39 -33.49 31.48
CA ALA A 212 13.25 -33.01 30.10
C ALA A 212 11.88 -32.37 29.84
N GLY A 213 10.79 -33.05 30.20
CA GLY A 213 9.44 -32.52 30.02
C GLY A 213 9.20 -31.25 30.84
N PHE A 214 9.67 -31.24 32.09
CA PHE A 214 9.55 -30.08 32.98
C PHE A 214 10.29 -28.86 32.41
N LEU A 215 11.57 -29.00 32.06
CA LEU A 215 12.37 -27.92 31.48
C LEU A 215 11.74 -27.38 30.19
N ALA A 216 11.23 -28.27 29.33
CA ALA A 216 10.55 -27.87 28.10
C ALA A 216 9.34 -26.97 28.40
N ARG A 217 8.50 -27.35 29.37
CA ARG A 217 7.32 -26.59 29.77
C ARG A 217 7.69 -25.22 30.32
N GLU A 218 8.67 -25.18 31.24
CA GLU A 218 9.08 -23.94 31.90
C GLU A 218 9.73 -22.98 30.91
N LEU A 219 10.63 -23.45 30.06
CA LEU A 219 11.29 -22.60 29.07
C LEU A 219 10.30 -22.02 28.06
N VAL A 220 9.35 -22.83 27.55
CA VAL A 220 8.29 -22.34 26.66
C VAL A 220 7.44 -21.28 27.35
N THR A 221 7.10 -21.50 28.61
CA THR A 221 6.25 -20.57 29.39
C THR A 221 6.93 -19.23 29.62
N TRP A 222 8.18 -19.24 30.09
CA TRP A 222 8.89 -18.02 30.46
C TRP A 222 9.44 -17.27 29.24
N LEU A 223 10.05 -17.98 28.29
CA LEU A 223 10.60 -17.34 27.09
C LEU A 223 9.49 -16.95 26.10
N GLY A 224 8.38 -17.70 26.08
CA GLY A 224 7.15 -17.33 25.37
C GLY A 224 6.55 -16.01 25.88
N ALA A 225 6.69 -15.69 27.17
CA ALA A 225 6.28 -14.39 27.71
C ALA A 225 7.03 -13.23 27.04
N GLY A 226 8.33 -13.39 26.80
CA GLY A 226 9.17 -12.43 26.08
C GLY A 226 8.72 -12.24 24.63
N ILE A 227 8.40 -13.34 23.93
CA ILE A 227 7.86 -13.30 22.55
C ILE A 227 6.54 -12.52 22.52
N SER A 228 5.61 -12.82 23.44
CA SER A 228 4.33 -12.12 23.55
C SER A 228 4.49 -10.64 23.90
N ALA A 229 5.44 -10.28 24.78
CA ALA A 229 5.68 -8.88 25.16
C ALA A 229 6.11 -8.03 23.96
N ARG A 230 7.08 -8.51 23.16
CA ARG A 230 7.48 -7.84 21.92
C ARG A 230 6.36 -7.84 20.88
N GLY A 231 5.64 -8.95 20.73
CA GLY A 231 4.50 -9.07 19.81
C GLY A 231 3.42 -8.03 20.05
N ARG A 232 3.11 -7.70 21.32
CA ARG A 232 2.17 -6.62 21.68
C ARG A 232 2.67 -5.24 21.23
N ARG A 233 3.95 -4.92 21.46
CA ARG A 233 4.55 -3.65 21.03
C ARG A 233 4.52 -3.49 19.51
N VAL A 234 4.83 -4.55 18.76
CA VAL A 234 4.75 -4.54 17.28
C VAL A 234 3.30 -4.36 16.82
N LYS A 235 2.33 -5.01 17.48
CA LYS A 235 0.91 -4.83 17.17
C LYS A 235 0.45 -3.38 17.41
N ALA A 236 0.87 -2.74 18.50
CA ALA A 236 0.56 -1.35 18.78
C ALA A 236 1.12 -0.41 17.71
N LYS A 237 2.42 -0.54 17.37
CA LYS A 237 3.05 0.28 16.31
C LYS A 237 2.39 0.09 14.95
N ASN A 238 1.99 -1.13 14.59
CA ASN A 238 1.29 -1.38 13.34
C ASN A 238 -0.13 -0.76 13.34
N ALA A 239 -0.79 -0.71 14.50
CA ALA A 239 -2.10 -0.08 14.63
C ALA A 239 -1.99 1.45 14.54
N GLU A 240 -0.98 2.05 15.18
CA GLU A 240 -0.67 3.49 15.07
C GLU A 240 -0.38 3.88 13.63
N ALA A 241 0.53 3.17 12.96
CA ALA A 241 0.85 3.42 11.55
C ALA A 241 -0.38 3.31 10.64
N ARG A 242 -1.30 2.39 10.96
CA ARG A 242 -2.56 2.25 10.21
C ARG A 242 -3.51 3.40 10.48
N ALA A 243 -3.66 3.83 11.74
CA ALA A 243 -4.51 4.97 12.09
C ALA A 243 -4.00 6.28 11.48
N GLU A 244 -2.68 6.49 11.41
CA GLU A 244 -2.09 7.63 10.70
C GLU A 244 -2.39 7.58 9.20
N TYR A 245 -2.28 6.40 8.59
CA TYR A 245 -2.64 6.20 7.19
C TYR A 245 -4.12 6.52 6.94
N ASP A 246 -5.02 5.99 7.77
CA ASP A 246 -6.46 6.21 7.63
C ASP A 246 -6.81 7.69 7.86
N ARG A 247 -6.09 8.40 8.75
CA ARG A 247 -6.23 9.86 8.94
C ARG A 247 -5.79 10.66 7.71
N LYS A 248 -4.61 10.36 7.16
CA LYS A 248 -4.11 11.00 5.93
C LYS A 248 -5.03 10.75 4.74
N LEU A 249 -5.67 9.59 4.69
CA LEU A 249 -6.66 9.26 3.66
C LEU A 249 -7.95 10.07 3.84
N ALA A 250 -8.42 10.27 5.07
CA ALA A 250 -9.61 11.07 5.36
C ALA A 250 -9.41 12.59 5.18
N GLU A 251 -8.18 13.07 5.34
CA GLU A 251 -7.80 14.47 5.10
C GLU A 251 -7.67 14.80 3.60
N GLN A 252 -7.67 13.80 2.70
CA GLN A 252 -7.74 14.07 1.26
C GLN A 252 -9.14 14.58 0.90
N PRO A 253 -9.26 15.75 0.27
CA PRO A 253 -10.55 16.26 -0.18
C PRO A 253 -11.20 15.28 -1.14
N ASP A 254 -12.48 14.95 -0.90
CA ASP A 254 -13.32 14.17 -1.80
C ASP A 254 -13.42 14.91 -3.14
N HIS A 255 -12.64 14.49 -4.13
CA HIS A 255 -12.85 14.88 -5.51
C HIS A 255 -13.88 13.93 -6.12
N ARG A 256 -15.17 14.20 -5.84
CA ARG A 256 -16.27 13.77 -6.69
C ARG A 256 -16.56 14.84 -7.73
#